data_AF-B4Q067-F1
#
_entry.id   AF-B4Q067-F1
#
_cell.length_a   1.000
_cell.length_b   1.000
_cell.length_c   1.000
_cell.angle_alpha   90.00
_cell.angle_beta   90.00
_cell.angle_gamma   90.00
#
_symmetry.space_group_name_H-M   'P 1'
#
loop_
_entity.id
_entity.type
_entity.pdbx_description
1 polymer ?
#
loop_
_entity_poly.entity_id
_entity_poly.type
_entity_poly.pdbx_seq_one_letter_code
_entity_poly.pdbx_strand_id
1 'polypeptide(L)' 'MRLTNVLFKKVKSKRIMVVLESVVSGHQYNAFRDRLADKLEIIRFDPYIQQDSLYRERKKIRSA' A
#
# COMPACT_ATOMS: atom_id res chain seq x y z
N MET A 1 -27.40 -1.61 29.69
CA MET A 1 -26.72 -0.36 29.26
C MET A 1 -25.87 -0.66 28.02
N ARG A 2 -26.11 0.02 26.89
CA ARG A 2 -25.22 -0.01 25.70
C ARG A 2 -24.28 1.18 25.78
N LEU A 3 -23.12 1.01 26.40
CA LEU A 3 -22.02 1.99 26.33
C LEU A 3 -21.66 2.14 24.84
N THR A 4 -21.79 3.36 24.33
CA THR A 4 -21.82 3.67 22.90
C THR A 4 -20.54 3.20 22.17
N ASN A 5 -20.69 2.77 20.91
CA ASN A 5 -19.58 2.30 20.04
C ASN A 5 -18.42 3.30 19.88
N VAL A 6 -18.61 4.54 20.31
CA VAL A 6 -17.61 5.62 20.27
C VAL A 6 -16.42 5.28 21.18
N LEU A 7 -16.64 4.75 22.38
CA LEU A 7 -15.55 4.39 23.30
C LEU A 7 -14.75 3.16 22.84
N PHE A 8 -15.38 2.24 22.11
CA PHE A 8 -14.73 1.01 21.62
C PHE A 8 -14.08 1.17 20.23
N LYS A 9 -14.06 2.39 19.68
CA LYS A 9 -13.51 2.61 18.34
C LYS A 9 -11.98 2.55 18.35
N LYS A 10 -11.43 1.50 17.72
CA LYS A 10 -9.98 1.35 17.54
C LYS A 10 -9.41 2.52 16.72
N VAL A 11 -8.36 3.14 17.24
CA VAL A 11 -7.65 4.23 16.55
C VAL A 11 -7.05 3.70 15.25
N LYS A 12 -7.31 4.39 14.14
CA LYS A 12 -6.80 4.02 12.82
C LYS A 12 -5.38 4.54 12.65
N SER A 13 -4.48 3.70 12.18
CA SER A 13 -3.09 4.09 11.88
C SER A 13 -3.00 5.07 10.73
N LYS A 14 -2.04 6.02 10.81
CA LYS A 14 -1.79 7.03 9.78
C LYS A 14 -1.26 6.42 8.48
N ARG A 15 -0.41 5.39 8.57
CA ARG A 15 0.22 4.71 7.43
C ARG A 15 -0.36 3.32 7.20
N ILE A 16 -0.36 2.90 5.95
CA ILE A 16 -0.76 1.56 5.52
C ILE A 16 0.34 0.94 4.65
N MET A 17 0.54 -0.36 4.80
CA MET A 17 1.46 -1.13 4.00
C MET A 17 0.72 -1.68 2.77
N VAL A 18 1.27 -1.43 1.60
CA VAL A 18 0.71 -1.81 0.31
C VAL A 18 1.74 -2.59 -0.51
N VAL A 19 1.26 -3.49 -1.35
CA VAL A 19 2.06 -4.14 -2.39
C VAL A 19 1.98 -3.28 -3.64
N LEU A 20 3.15 -2.91 -4.15
CA LEU A 20 3.29 -2.44 -5.52
C LEU A 20 3.70 -3.58 -6.42
N GLU A 21 3.20 -3.54 -7.64
CA GLU A 21 3.46 -4.53 -8.68
C GLU A 21 3.91 -3.83 -9.96
N SER A 22 4.98 -4.34 -10.58
CA SER A 22 5.45 -3.90 -11.88
C SER A 22 4.38 -4.19 -12.92
N VAL A 23 4.05 -3.20 -13.74
CA VAL A 23 3.05 -3.34 -14.81
C VAL A 23 3.50 -4.34 -15.88
N VAL A 24 4.82 -4.55 -16.03
CA VAL A 24 5.36 -5.36 -17.13
C VAL A 24 5.68 -6.79 -16.68
N SER A 25 6.46 -6.97 -15.61
CA SER A 25 6.91 -8.31 -15.19
C SER A 25 6.05 -8.96 -14.10
N GLY A 26 5.23 -8.17 -13.40
CA GLY A 26 4.56 -8.63 -12.17
C GLY A 26 5.48 -8.75 -10.95
N HIS A 27 6.71 -8.22 -10.99
CA HIS A 27 7.55 -8.13 -9.78
C HIS A 27 6.85 -7.34 -8.68
N GLN A 28 6.90 -7.82 -7.44
CA GLN A 28 6.18 -7.22 -6.31
C GLN A 28 7.13 -6.76 -5.22
N TYR A 29 6.83 -5.59 -4.65
CA TYR A 29 7.50 -5.12 -3.44
C TYR A 29 6.55 -4.39 -2.52
N ASN A 30 6.94 -4.29 -1.24
CA ASN A 30 6.13 -3.64 -0.22
C ASN A 30 6.56 -2.19 -0.03
N ALA A 31 5.58 -1.28 0.06
CA ALA A 31 5.80 0.11 0.43
C ALA A 31 4.81 0.56 1.49
N PHE A 32 5.11 1.70 2.10
CA PHE A 32 4.17 2.41 2.96
C PHE A 32 3.62 3.62 2.22
N ARG A 33 2.31 3.85 2.38
CA ARG A 33 1.67 5.10 1.98
C ARG A 33 0.82 5.65 3.12
N ASP A 34 0.51 6.93 3.04
CA ASP A 34 -0.45 7.55 3.93
C ASP A 34 -1.87 7.07 3.61
N ARG A 35 -2.69 6.87 4.65
CA ARG A 35 -4.03 6.29 4.53
C ARG A 35 -4.97 7.13 3.66
N LEU A 36 -4.82 8.45 3.70
CA LEU A 36 -5.66 9.40 2.97
C LEU A 36 -5.09 9.78 1.60
N ALA A 37 -3.91 9.28 1.25
CA ALA A 37 -3.29 9.56 -0.05
C ALA A 37 -3.92 8.68 -1.15
N ASP A 38 -3.78 9.14 -2.39
CA ASP A 38 -4.14 8.41 -3.59
C ASP A 38 -3.27 7.16 -3.80
N LYS A 39 -3.61 6.36 -4.80
CA LYS A 39 -2.86 5.15 -5.15
C LYS A 39 -1.43 5.50 -5.54
N LEU A 40 -0.49 4.70 -5.05
CA LEU A 40 0.94 4.92 -5.31
C LEU A 40 1.32 4.42 -6.71
N GLU A 41 1.93 5.29 -7.52
CA GLU A 41 2.58 4.96 -8.79
C GLU A 41 4.04 5.43 -8.74
N ILE A 42 4.99 4.52 -8.96
CA ILE A 42 6.43 4.82 -8.84
C ILE A 42 7.17 4.16 -10.00
N ILE A 43 8.14 4.87 -10.57
CA ILE A 43 9.09 4.29 -11.53
C ILE A 43 10.27 3.71 -10.74
N ARG A 44 10.55 2.42 -10.97
CA ARG A 44 11.63 1.71 -10.28
C ARG A 44 12.23 0.64 -11.17
N PHE A 45 13.50 0.34 -10.94
CA PHE A 45 14.18 -0.75 -11.60
C PHE A 45 13.48 -2.10 -11.36
N ASP A 46 13.17 -2.79 -12.45
CA ASP A 46 12.61 -4.13 -12.46
C ASP A 46 13.72 -5.17 -12.70
N PRO A 47 14.00 -6.07 -11.74
CA PRO A 47 15.08 -7.04 -11.87
C PRO A 47 14.85 -8.08 -12.97
N TYR A 48 13.59 -8.34 -13.37
CA TYR A 48 13.31 -9.34 -14.41
C TYR A 48 13.55 -8.81 -15.83
N ILE A 49 13.29 -7.52 -16.06
CA ILE A 49 13.47 -6.86 -17.36
C ILE A 49 14.82 -6.13 -17.42
N GLN A 50 15.45 -5.92 -16.26
CA GLN A 50 16.68 -5.13 -16.09
C GLN A 50 16.54 -3.70 -16.62
N GLN A 51 15.36 -3.12 -16.49
CA GLN A 51 15.02 -1.76 -16.92
C GLN A 51 14.09 -1.12 -15.89
N ASP A 52 13.98 0.21 -15.93
CA ASP A 52 13.01 0.94 -15.13
C ASP A 52 11.58 0.69 -15.64
N SER A 53 10.71 0.24 -14.74
CA SER A 53 9.31 -0.06 -15.01
C SER A 53 8.42 0.76 -14.09
N LEU A 54 7.18 0.98 -14.53
CA LEU A 54 6.15 1.57 -13.69
C LEU A 54 5.60 0.51 -12.74
N TYR A 55 5.59 0.84 -11.45
CA TYR A 55 4.98 0.06 -10.40
C TYR A 55 3.68 0.71 -9.94
N ARG A 56 2.62 -0.08 -9.82
CA ARG A 56 1.29 0.35 -9.37
C ARG A 56 0.87 -0.36 -8.10
N GLU A 57 0.16 0.34 -7.22
CA GLU A 57 -0.46 -0.27 -6.05
C GLU A 57 -1.50 -1.34 -6.44
N ARG A 58 -1.24 -2.58 -6.02
CA ARG A 58 -2.13 -3.72 -6.26
C ARG A 58 -3.10 -3.95 -5.10
N LYS A 59 -2.55 -4.12 -3.89
CA LYS A 59 -3.33 -4.48 -2.70
C LYS A 59 -2.76 -3.90 -1.42
N LYS A 60 -3.64 -3.62 -0.47
CA LYS A 60 -3.27 -3.32 0.92
C LYS A 60 -2.98 -4.63 1.67
N ILE A 61 -1.85 -4.69 2.38
CA ILE A 61 -1.51 -5.80 3.26
C ILE A 61 -2.10 -5.57 4.66
N ARG A 62 -1.61 -4.52 5.33
CA ARG A 62 -1.95 -4.25 6.73
C ARG A 62 -1.92 -2.76 7.03
N SER A 63 -2.59 -2.37 8.12
CA SER A 63 -2.38 -1.06 8.71
C SER A 63 -1.14 -1.15 9.61
N ALA A 64 -0.25 -0.17 9.53
CA ALA A 64 0.96 -0.13 10.36
C ALA A 64 0.63 0.14 11.83
#